data_AF-A0A930KDQ8-F1
#
_entry.id   AF-A0A930KDQ8-F1
#
_cell.length_a   1.000
_cell.length_b   1.000
_cell.length_c   1.000
_cell.angle_alpha   90.00
_cell.angle_beta   90.00
_cell.angle_gamma   90.00
#
_symmetry.space_group_name_H-M   'P 1'
#
loop_
_entity.id
_entity.type
_entity.pdbx_description
1 polymer ?
#
loop_
_entity_poly.entity_id
_entity_poly.type
_entity_poly.pdbx_seq_one_letter_code
_entity_poly.pdbx_strand_id
1 'polypeptide(L)'
;MSQALFKTNIPFETWDLDLLVDYVLKFHHRNTRKYGNELLERLNQLAANHPELDRVVDHFRNSIADLDLHCQKEENVLYPFILELFNAAELGQEHAPFHCGSIQFPINAMMADHSDEIERHDRIAELTNNYTAPEGAEPEYVKALADLKQFRNYLLEHIYVENEVIFPRALAIE
;
A
#
# COMPACT_ATOMS: atom_id res chain seq x y z
N MET A 1 -2.57 -19.09 2.35
CA MET A 1 -2.83 -19.22 0.91
C MET A 1 -1.64 -18.61 0.19
N SER A 2 -1.15 -19.24 -0.88
CA SER A 2 0.04 -18.79 -1.62
C SER A 2 -0.14 -17.32 -2.00
N GLN A 3 0.78 -16.45 -1.56
CA GLN A 3 0.99 -15.16 -2.18
C GLN A 3 1.21 -15.44 -3.66
N ALA A 4 0.22 -15.18 -4.50
CA ALA A 4 0.43 -15.16 -5.93
C ALA A 4 1.44 -14.05 -6.15
N LEU A 5 2.66 -14.41 -6.58
CA LEU A 5 3.72 -13.45 -6.87
C LEU A 5 3.12 -12.30 -7.67
N PHE A 6 3.07 -11.13 -7.05
CA PHE A 6 2.73 -9.89 -7.73
C PHE A 6 3.68 -9.79 -8.94
N LYS A 7 3.13 -9.77 -10.15
CA LYS A 7 3.92 -9.72 -11.39
C LYS A 7 4.00 -8.28 -11.86
N THR A 8 5.17 -7.70 -11.71
CA THR A 8 5.52 -6.41 -12.31
C THR A 8 6.54 -6.61 -13.43
N ASN A 9 6.49 -5.72 -14.42
CA ASN A 9 7.51 -5.65 -15.48
C ASN A 9 8.63 -4.66 -15.12
N ILE A 10 8.52 -3.98 -13.97
CA ILE A 10 9.52 -3.04 -13.50
C ILE A 10 10.56 -3.84 -12.70
N PRO A 11 11.87 -3.74 -13.03
CA PRO A 11 12.92 -4.47 -12.33
C PRO A 11 13.30 -3.78 -11.01
N PHE A 12 12.38 -3.71 -10.05
CA PHE A 12 12.60 -3.00 -8.78
C PHE A 12 13.86 -3.46 -8.02
N GLU A 13 14.21 -4.74 -8.13
CA GLU A 13 15.44 -5.31 -7.54
C GLU A 13 16.74 -4.66 -8.04
N THR A 14 16.72 -4.02 -9.20
CA THR A 14 17.90 -3.36 -9.78
C THR A 14 17.97 -1.88 -9.45
N TRP A 15 16.99 -1.33 -8.72
CA TRP A 15 16.99 0.08 -8.33
C TRP A 15 17.73 0.28 -7.01
N ASP A 16 18.33 1.44 -6.84
CA ASP A 16 18.92 1.81 -5.56
C ASP A 16 17.84 2.02 -4.49
N LEU A 17 18.22 1.83 -3.22
CA LEU A 17 17.25 1.83 -2.12
C LEU A 17 16.60 3.20 -1.94
N ASP A 18 17.36 4.26 -2.14
CA ASP A 18 16.86 5.65 -2.12
C ASP A 18 15.85 5.91 -3.24
N LEU A 19 16.09 5.41 -4.45
CA LEU A 19 15.16 5.51 -5.58
C LEU A 19 13.86 4.74 -5.30
N LEU A 20 13.94 3.55 -4.69
CA LEU A 20 12.76 2.77 -4.31
C LEU A 20 11.91 3.51 -3.26
N VAL A 21 12.55 4.05 -2.22
CA VAL A 21 11.88 4.89 -1.21
C VAL A 21 11.22 6.10 -1.87
N ASP A 22 11.94 6.80 -2.76
CA ASP A 22 11.40 7.94 -3.50
C ASP A 22 10.19 7.55 -4.36
N TYR A 23 10.24 6.39 -5.00
CA TYR A 23 9.14 5.87 -5.80
C TYR A 23 7.91 5.60 -4.94
N VAL A 24 8.06 4.90 -3.80
CA VAL A 24 6.96 4.65 -2.87
C VAL A 24 6.35 5.96 -2.37
N LEU A 25 7.17 6.88 -1.89
CA LEU A 25 6.70 8.17 -1.37
C LEU A 25 6.01 9.02 -2.43
N LYS A 26 6.60 9.14 -3.62
CA LYS A 26 6.13 10.08 -4.66
C LYS A 26 5.02 9.50 -5.52
N PHE A 27 5.00 8.18 -5.73
CA PHE A 27 4.00 7.50 -6.51
C PHE A 27 2.93 6.91 -5.61
N HIS A 28 3.25 5.88 -4.82
CA HIS A 28 2.26 5.13 -4.05
C HIS A 28 1.58 6.00 -2.98
N HIS A 29 2.33 6.62 -2.06
CA HIS A 29 1.72 7.36 -0.95
C HIS A 29 0.89 8.57 -1.40
N ARG A 30 1.39 9.34 -2.38
CA ARG A 30 0.64 10.47 -2.94
C ARG A 30 -0.62 10.01 -3.65
N ASN A 31 -0.54 8.94 -4.44
CA ASN A 31 -1.67 8.43 -5.21
C ASN A 31 -2.72 7.76 -4.30
N THR A 32 -2.29 7.03 -3.27
CA THR A 32 -3.18 6.45 -2.25
C THR A 32 -4.01 7.55 -1.59
N ARG A 33 -3.38 8.63 -1.11
CA ARG A 33 -4.12 9.75 -0.50
C ARG A 33 -5.02 10.47 -1.49
N LYS A 34 -4.52 10.78 -2.69
CA LYS A 34 -5.31 11.54 -3.68
C LYS A 34 -6.47 10.70 -4.21
N TYR A 35 -6.16 9.61 -4.89
CA TYR A 35 -7.17 8.82 -5.61
C TYR A 35 -8.01 7.96 -4.66
N GLY A 36 -7.47 7.57 -3.51
CA GLY A 36 -8.25 6.89 -2.47
C GLY A 36 -9.37 7.76 -1.92
N ASN A 37 -9.09 9.02 -1.58
CA ASN A 37 -10.12 9.95 -1.12
C ASN A 37 -11.14 10.29 -2.23
N GLU A 38 -10.68 10.56 -3.46
CA GLU A 38 -11.57 10.79 -4.60
C GLU A 38 -12.49 9.59 -4.88
N LEU A 39 -11.96 8.35 -4.75
CA LEU A 39 -12.75 7.13 -4.93
C LEU A 39 -13.74 6.92 -3.79
N LEU A 40 -13.31 7.16 -2.55
CA LEU A 40 -14.19 7.05 -1.38
C LEU A 40 -15.38 8.00 -1.49
N GLU A 41 -15.18 9.23 -1.94
CA GLU A 41 -16.27 10.19 -2.17
C GLU A 41 -17.28 9.65 -3.19
N ARG A 42 -16.81 9.17 -4.35
CA ARG A 42 -17.67 8.56 -5.37
C ARG A 42 -18.43 7.34 -4.85
N LEU A 43 -17.78 6.48 -4.08
CA LEU A 43 -18.40 5.31 -3.47
C LEU A 43 -19.53 5.69 -2.50
N ASN A 44 -19.33 6.73 -1.67
CA ASN A 44 -20.39 7.22 -0.78
C ASN A 44 -21.59 7.77 -1.58
N GLN A 45 -21.34 8.53 -2.65
CA GLN A 45 -22.41 9.04 -3.51
C GLN A 45 -23.20 7.92 -4.18
N LEU A 46 -22.50 6.89 -4.68
CA LEU A 46 -23.11 5.74 -5.32
C LEU A 46 -23.92 4.90 -4.32
N ALA A 47 -23.39 4.65 -3.12
CA ALA A 47 -24.04 3.86 -2.08
C ALA A 47 -25.38 4.48 -1.61
N ALA A 48 -25.56 5.80 -1.74
CA ALA A 48 -26.84 6.45 -1.43
C ALA A 48 -28.02 5.92 -2.27
N ASN A 49 -27.76 5.41 -3.48
CA ASN A 49 -28.75 4.79 -4.36
C ASN A 49 -28.60 3.26 -4.48
N HIS A 50 -27.47 2.73 -4.00
CA HIS A 50 -27.09 1.31 -4.09
C HIS A 50 -26.62 0.80 -2.71
N PRO A 51 -27.56 0.56 -1.75
CA PRO A 51 -27.21 0.22 -0.36
C PRO A 51 -26.41 -1.07 -0.19
N GLU A 52 -26.40 -1.96 -1.19
CA GLU A 52 -25.54 -3.15 -1.21
C GLU A 52 -24.05 -2.78 -1.18
N LEU A 53 -23.68 -1.56 -1.57
CA LEU A 53 -22.32 -1.04 -1.50
C LEU A 53 -21.92 -0.51 -0.13
N ASP A 54 -22.85 -0.32 0.83
CA ASP A 54 -22.54 0.29 2.13
C ASP A 54 -21.37 -0.40 2.83
N ARG A 55 -21.35 -1.74 2.80
CA ARG A 55 -20.27 -2.54 3.38
C ARG A 55 -18.93 -2.34 2.66
N VAL A 56 -18.96 -2.16 1.34
CA VAL A 56 -17.77 -1.87 0.54
C VAL A 56 -17.22 -0.50 0.93
N VAL A 57 -18.10 0.50 1.07
CA VAL A 57 -17.72 1.85 1.49
C VAL A 57 -17.11 1.84 2.89
N ASP A 58 -17.68 1.08 3.83
CA ASP A 58 -17.15 0.97 5.19
C ASP A 58 -15.75 0.36 5.22
N HIS A 59 -15.54 -0.76 4.53
CA HIS A 59 -14.21 -1.37 4.42
C HIS A 59 -13.21 -0.42 3.75
N PHE A 60 -13.61 0.25 2.67
CA PHE A 60 -12.71 1.15 1.95
C PHE A 60 -12.41 2.42 2.75
N ARG A 61 -13.37 2.97 3.49
CA ARG A 61 -13.16 4.12 4.38
C ARG A 61 -12.12 3.81 5.45
N ASN A 62 -12.25 2.64 6.09
CA ASN A 62 -11.26 2.19 7.07
C ASN A 62 -9.90 1.98 6.41
N SER A 63 -9.85 1.43 5.19
CA SER A 63 -8.60 1.24 4.43
C SER A 63 -7.87 2.56 4.24
N ILE A 64 -8.55 3.60 3.79
CA ILE A 64 -7.93 4.92 3.59
C ILE A 64 -7.40 5.52 4.90
N ALA A 65 -8.13 5.36 6.02
CA ALA A 65 -7.69 5.86 7.31
C ALA A 65 -6.45 5.12 7.84
N ASP A 66 -6.45 3.79 7.77
CA ASP A 66 -5.34 2.97 8.27
C ASP A 66 -4.12 3.09 7.36
N LEU A 67 -4.29 3.16 6.04
CA LEU A 67 -3.21 3.40 5.08
C LEU A 67 -2.58 4.79 5.29
N ASP A 68 -3.33 5.82 5.66
CA ASP A 68 -2.73 7.13 5.95
C ASP A 68 -1.85 7.09 7.20
N LEU A 69 -2.31 6.43 8.27
CA LEU A 69 -1.50 6.20 9.48
C LEU A 69 -0.27 5.33 9.20
N HIS A 70 -0.43 4.30 8.36
CA HIS A 70 0.65 3.46 7.87
C HIS A 70 1.71 4.28 7.12
N CYS A 71 1.31 5.01 6.08
CA CYS A 71 2.20 5.87 5.30
C CYS A 71 2.94 6.88 6.19
N GLN A 72 2.28 7.44 7.21
CA GLN A 72 2.91 8.36 8.16
C GLN A 72 3.98 7.68 9.03
N LYS A 73 3.78 6.43 9.45
CA LYS A 73 4.80 5.67 10.20
C LYS A 73 6.04 5.45 9.34
N GLU A 74 5.85 5.18 8.06
CA GLU A 74 6.95 5.01 7.13
C GLU A 74 7.67 6.32 6.82
N GLU A 75 6.92 7.34 6.41
CA GLU A 75 7.42 8.67 6.02
C GLU A 75 8.23 9.36 7.12
N ASN A 76 7.78 9.25 8.37
CA ASN A 76 8.36 10.02 9.47
C ASN A 76 9.40 9.24 10.28
N VAL A 77 9.43 7.91 10.16
CA VAL A 77 10.30 7.06 11.00
C VAL A 77 11.07 6.04 10.18
N LEU A 78 10.38 5.14 9.48
CA LEU A 78 11.04 4.01 8.85
C LEU A 78 11.94 4.44 7.68
N TYR A 79 11.40 5.21 6.73
CA TYR A 79 12.13 5.63 5.55
C TYR A 79 13.31 6.56 5.83
N PRO A 80 13.20 7.57 6.72
CA PRO A 80 14.36 8.35 7.14
C PRO A 80 15.51 7.47 7.62
N PHE A 81 15.22 6.46 8.45
CA PHE A 81 16.25 5.57 8.97
C PHE A 81 16.82 4.62 7.89
N ILE A 82 15.98 4.08 6.99
CA ILE A 82 16.44 3.29 5.85
C ILE A 82 17.43 4.08 4.99
N LEU A 83 17.17 5.38 4.76
CA LEU A 83 18.06 6.25 4.02
C LEU A 83 19.37 6.54 4.78
N GLU A 84 19.33 6.66 6.10
CA GLU A 84 20.55 6.76 6.92
C GLU A 84 21.43 5.51 6.79
N LEU A 85 20.83 4.31 6.89
CA LEU A 85 21.52 3.03 6.68
C LEU A 85 22.15 2.95 5.29
N PHE A 86 21.38 3.28 4.26
CA PHE A 86 21.85 3.27 2.87
C PHE A 86 23.05 4.20 2.68
N ASN A 87 22.97 5.45 3.14
CA ASN A 87 24.06 6.40 3.01
C ASN A 87 25.32 5.98 3.78
N ALA A 88 25.16 5.40 4.98
CA ALA A 88 26.29 4.88 5.76
C ALA A 88 26.98 3.72 5.04
N ALA A 89 26.20 2.79 4.47
CA ALA A 89 26.72 1.67 3.69
C ALA A 89 27.50 2.13 2.44
N GLU A 90 26.96 3.09 1.69
CA GLU A 90 27.63 3.67 0.51
C GLU A 90 28.96 4.36 0.86
N LEU A 91 29.06 4.95 2.05
CA LEU A 91 30.27 5.61 2.54
C LEU A 91 31.23 4.67 3.30
N GLY A 92 30.85 3.41 3.52
CA GLY A 92 31.60 2.47 4.36
C GLY A 92 31.73 2.93 5.81
N GLN A 93 30.70 3.61 6.33
CA GLN A 93 30.65 4.18 7.68
C GLN A 93 29.73 3.35 8.59
N GLU A 94 29.97 3.42 9.89
CA GLU A 94 29.01 2.93 10.89
C GLU A 94 27.80 3.88 10.94
N HIS A 95 26.60 3.31 11.04
CA HIS A 95 25.38 4.09 11.21
C HIS A 95 25.08 4.34 12.70
N ALA A 96 24.28 5.37 12.99
CA ALA A 96 23.78 5.57 14.35
C ALA A 96 22.84 4.42 14.73
N PRO A 97 22.91 3.91 15.97
CA PRO A 97 21.99 2.86 16.41
C PRO A 97 20.55 3.35 16.36
N PHE A 98 19.63 2.50 15.90
CA PHE A 98 18.21 2.84 15.94
C PHE A 98 17.77 3.03 17.39
N HIS A 99 16.95 4.06 17.64
CA HIS A 99 16.53 4.46 19.00
C HIS A 99 15.84 3.34 19.80
N CYS A 100 15.34 2.30 19.13
CA CYS A 100 14.70 1.12 19.72
C CYS A 100 15.43 -0.21 19.43
N GLY A 101 16.70 -0.18 19.04
CA GLY A 101 17.49 -1.39 18.76
C GLY A 101 17.66 -1.65 17.27
N SER A 102 16.84 -2.53 16.70
CA SER A 102 16.89 -2.92 15.28
C SER A 102 15.64 -2.45 14.53
N ILE A 103 15.81 -2.15 13.24
CA ILE A 103 14.75 -1.84 12.28
C ILE A 103 13.79 -3.02 12.02
N GLN A 104 14.15 -4.24 12.43
CA GLN A 104 13.29 -5.41 12.28
C GLN A 104 11.93 -5.24 12.97
N PHE A 105 11.88 -4.59 14.13
CA PHE A 105 10.62 -4.39 14.86
C PHE A 105 9.63 -3.47 14.12
N PRO A 106 10.01 -2.26 13.67
CA PRO A 106 9.11 -1.43 12.86
C PRO A 106 8.75 -2.10 11.52
N ILE A 107 9.68 -2.82 10.87
CA ILE A 107 9.35 -3.59 9.65
C ILE A 107 8.26 -4.63 9.92
N ASN A 108 8.35 -5.38 11.02
CA ASN A 108 7.34 -6.37 11.37
C ASN A 108 5.96 -5.73 11.60
N ALA A 109 5.92 -4.52 12.16
CA ALA A 109 4.67 -3.78 12.32
C ALA A 109 4.09 -3.35 10.96
N MET A 110 4.92 -2.89 10.02
CA MET A 110 4.46 -2.54 8.67
C MET A 110 3.94 -3.76 7.91
N MET A 111 4.63 -4.90 8.00
CA MET A 111 4.18 -6.16 7.39
C MET A 111 2.85 -6.68 7.98
N ALA A 112 2.59 -6.41 9.26
CA ALA A 112 1.30 -6.71 9.88
C ALA A 112 0.19 -5.81 9.30
N ASP A 113 0.42 -4.49 9.23
CA ASP A 113 -0.51 -3.56 8.59
C ASP A 113 -0.79 -3.97 7.13
N HIS A 114 0.23 -4.40 6.38
CA HIS A 114 0.08 -4.92 5.01
C HIS A 114 -0.83 -6.14 4.92
N SER A 115 -0.68 -7.07 5.88
CA SER A 115 -1.50 -8.28 5.91
C SER A 115 -2.98 -7.95 6.17
N ASP A 116 -3.23 -7.02 7.09
CA ASP A 116 -4.59 -6.55 7.40
C ASP A 116 -5.24 -5.84 6.21
N GLU A 117 -4.49 -5.03 5.46
CA GLU A 117 -4.99 -4.36 4.26
C GLU A 117 -5.21 -5.32 3.09
N ILE A 118 -4.36 -6.34 2.91
CA ILE A 118 -4.61 -7.41 1.93
C ILE A 118 -5.92 -8.12 2.23
N GLU A 119 -6.15 -8.54 3.48
CA GLU A 119 -7.39 -9.23 3.88
C GLU A 119 -8.62 -8.33 3.67
N ARG A 120 -8.52 -7.05 4.01
CA ARG A 120 -9.59 -6.07 3.81
C ARG A 120 -9.95 -5.90 2.34
N HIS A 121 -8.95 -5.82 1.46
CA HIS A 121 -9.17 -5.68 0.02
C HIS A 121 -9.65 -6.99 -0.63
N ASP A 122 -9.25 -8.14 -0.12
CA ASP A 122 -9.85 -9.43 -0.49
C ASP A 122 -11.34 -9.47 -0.13
N ARG A 123 -11.70 -8.95 1.04
CA ARG A 123 -13.11 -8.83 1.44
C ARG A 123 -13.91 -7.90 0.54
N ILE A 124 -13.32 -6.78 0.11
CA ILE A 124 -13.94 -5.88 -0.89
C ILE A 124 -14.13 -6.61 -2.23
N ALA A 125 -13.15 -7.39 -2.68
CA ALA A 125 -13.27 -8.18 -3.90
C ALA A 125 -14.42 -9.18 -3.80
N GLU A 126 -14.58 -9.88 -2.67
CA GLU A 126 -15.71 -10.80 -2.45
C GLU A 126 -17.06 -10.08 -2.49
N LEU A 127 -17.20 -8.96 -1.78
CA LEU A 127 -18.45 -8.18 -1.71
C LEU A 127 -18.87 -7.63 -3.07
N THR A 128 -17.92 -7.39 -3.97
CA THR A 128 -18.15 -6.82 -5.30
C THR A 128 -18.19 -7.87 -6.41
N ASN A 129 -18.29 -9.17 -6.06
CA ASN A 129 -18.22 -10.28 -7.01
C ASN A 129 -16.98 -10.16 -7.94
N ASN A 130 -15.82 -9.99 -7.31
CA ASN A 130 -14.53 -9.72 -7.95
C ASN A 130 -14.58 -8.49 -8.87
N TYR A 131 -15.13 -7.39 -8.38
CA TYR A 131 -15.30 -6.13 -9.11
C TYR A 131 -16.15 -6.26 -10.38
N THR A 132 -17.14 -7.16 -10.37
CA THR A 132 -18.06 -7.38 -11.49
C THR A 132 -19.37 -6.65 -11.22
N ALA A 133 -19.68 -5.67 -12.06
CA ALA A 133 -20.94 -4.93 -11.94
C ALA A 133 -22.15 -5.81 -12.30
N PRO A 134 -23.32 -5.60 -11.66
CA PRO A 134 -24.58 -6.20 -12.09
C PRO A 134 -24.93 -5.85 -13.54
N GLU A 135 -25.70 -6.72 -14.19
CA GLU A 135 -26.20 -6.44 -15.54
C GLU A 135 -27.07 -5.18 -15.54
N GLY A 136 -26.82 -4.27 -16.49
CA GLY A 136 -27.54 -3.01 -16.59
C GLY A 136 -27.13 -1.92 -15.59
N ALA A 137 -26.08 -2.15 -14.78
CA ALA A 137 -25.55 -1.14 -13.87
C ALA A 137 -25.14 0.14 -14.61
N GLU A 138 -25.30 1.30 -13.96
CA GLU A 138 -24.95 2.58 -14.57
C GLU A 138 -23.44 2.70 -14.81
N PRO A 139 -23.00 3.50 -15.80
CA PRO A 139 -21.58 3.68 -16.11
C PRO A 139 -20.72 4.09 -14.91
N GLU A 140 -21.28 4.86 -13.97
CA GLU A 140 -20.59 5.29 -12.75
C GLU A 140 -20.33 4.13 -11.78
N TYR A 141 -21.28 3.19 -11.64
CA TYR A 141 -21.10 1.97 -10.85
C TYR A 141 -19.99 1.11 -11.43
N VAL A 142 -20.03 0.87 -12.75
CA VAL A 142 -18.98 0.10 -13.46
C VAL A 142 -17.62 0.75 -13.26
N LYS A 143 -17.55 2.08 -13.36
CA LYS A 143 -16.32 2.83 -13.14
C LYS A 143 -15.82 2.71 -11.69
N ALA A 144 -16.70 2.83 -10.70
CA ALA A 144 -16.31 2.74 -9.29
C ALA A 144 -15.70 1.38 -8.94
N LEU A 145 -16.26 0.28 -9.46
CA LEU A 145 -15.68 -1.05 -9.27
C LEU A 145 -14.33 -1.22 -9.99
N ALA A 146 -14.19 -0.67 -11.20
CA ALA A 146 -12.92 -0.68 -11.92
C ALA A 146 -11.83 0.11 -11.18
N ASP A 147 -12.17 1.29 -10.65
CA ASP A 147 -11.27 2.12 -9.87
C ASP A 147 -10.88 1.42 -8.55
N LEU A 148 -11.80 0.74 -7.86
CA LEU A 148 -11.52 -0.07 -6.68
C LEU A 148 -10.53 -1.20 -6.97
N LYS A 149 -10.74 -1.92 -8.09
CA LYS A 149 -9.81 -2.96 -8.54
C LYS A 149 -8.42 -2.39 -8.83
N GLN A 150 -8.38 -1.23 -9.49
CA GLN A 150 -7.13 -0.56 -9.81
C GLN A 150 -6.41 -0.08 -8.55
N PHE A 151 -7.12 0.45 -7.57
CA PHE A 151 -6.56 0.81 -6.26
C PHE A 151 -5.93 -0.41 -5.59
N ARG A 152 -6.65 -1.55 -5.52
CA ARG A 152 -6.10 -2.80 -4.96
C ARG A 152 -4.82 -3.23 -5.69
N ASN A 153 -4.78 -3.13 -7.02
CA ASN A 153 -3.57 -3.48 -7.77
C ASN A 153 -2.37 -2.59 -7.41
N TYR A 154 -2.59 -1.29 -7.24
CA TYR A 154 -1.53 -0.36 -6.81
C TYR A 154 -1.09 -0.60 -5.37
N LEU A 155 -2.02 -0.96 -4.48
CA LEU A 155 -1.71 -1.34 -3.11
C LEU A 155 -0.85 -2.62 -3.07
N LEU A 156 -1.19 -3.63 -3.89
CA LEU A 156 -0.40 -4.86 -3.97
C LEU A 156 1.01 -4.62 -4.54
N GLU A 157 1.16 -3.67 -5.47
CA GLU A 157 2.48 -3.25 -5.98
C GLU A 157 3.31 -2.57 -4.88
N HIS A 158 2.70 -1.63 -4.15
CA HIS A 158 3.30 -0.94 -3.02
C HIS A 158 3.83 -1.96 -2.00
N ILE A 159 2.95 -2.84 -1.52
CA ILE A 159 3.31 -3.88 -0.53
C ILE A 159 4.41 -4.81 -1.06
N TYR A 160 4.39 -5.17 -2.35
CA TYR A 160 5.45 -5.99 -2.95
C TYR A 160 6.81 -5.27 -2.91
N VAL A 161 6.85 -4.02 -3.35
CA VAL A 161 8.08 -3.22 -3.38
C VAL A 161 8.68 -3.13 -1.97
N GLU A 162 7.84 -2.96 -0.96
CA GLU A 162 8.29 -2.91 0.43
C GLU A 162 8.73 -4.26 0.99
N ASN A 163 7.81 -5.23 1.03
CA ASN A 163 8.03 -6.51 1.69
C ASN A 163 9.12 -7.35 1.04
N GLU A 164 9.19 -7.34 -0.29
CA GLU A 164 10.07 -8.23 -1.04
C GLU A 164 11.39 -7.57 -1.43
N VAL A 165 11.42 -6.23 -1.53
CA VAL A 165 12.61 -5.49 -2.01
C VAL A 165 13.20 -4.58 -0.95
N ILE A 166 12.48 -3.56 -0.49
CA ILE A 166 13.04 -2.52 0.40
C ILE A 166 13.40 -3.11 1.76
N PHE A 167 12.47 -3.79 2.43
CA PHE A 167 12.66 -4.26 3.81
C PHE A 167 13.78 -5.31 3.94
N PRO A 168 13.87 -6.34 3.07
CA PRO A 168 14.97 -7.30 3.14
C PRO A 168 16.33 -6.65 2.89
N ARG A 169 16.39 -5.66 1.98
CA ARG A 169 17.63 -4.93 1.68
C ARG A 169 18.04 -4.02 2.82
N ALA A 170 17.10 -3.32 3.45
CA ALA A 170 17.36 -2.49 4.62
C ALA A 170 17.92 -3.33 5.78
N LEU A 171 17.35 -4.51 6.03
CA LEU A 171 17.85 -5.44 7.06
C LEU A 171 19.23 -6.01 6.75
N ALA A 172 19.62 -6.12 5.48
CA ALA A 172 20.92 -6.64 5.09
C ALA A 172 22.06 -5.62 5.25
N ILE A 173 21.73 -4.33 5.36
CA ILE A 173 22.70 -3.23 5.47
C ILE A 173 22.70 -2.54 6.84
N GLU A 174 21.80 -2.94 7.74
CA GLU A 174 21.91 -2.69 9.19
C GLU A 174 23.06 -3.51 9.78
#